data_AF-A0A3B9IWI6-F1
#
_entry.id   AF-A0A3B9IWI6-F1
#
_cell.length_a   1.000
_cell.length_b   1.000
_cell.length_c   1.000
_cell.angle_alpha   90.00
_cell.angle_beta   90.00
_cell.angle_gamma   90.00
#
_symmetry.space_group_name_H-M   'P 1'
#
loop_
_entity.id
_entity.type
_entity.pdbx_description
1 polymer ?
#
loop_
_entity_poly.entity_id
_entity_poly.type
_entity_poly.pdbx_seq_one_letter_code
_entity_poly.pdbx_strand_id
1 'polypeptide(L)' 'MKDKTMFELNDTYKNCPVRTAEYTIDGKKYAVKSHFLGEKILKDVLYHIAFQKAMDETLKTA' A
#
# COMPACT_ATOMS: atom_id res chain seq x y z
N MET A 1 -7.20 -21.86 2.73
CA MET A 1 -6.59 -21.10 3.85
C MET A 1 -7.73 -20.65 4.74
N LYS A 2 -7.63 -20.75 6.07
CA LYS A 2 -8.63 -20.13 6.96
C LYS A 2 -8.42 -18.63 6.92
N ASP A 3 -9.47 -17.88 6.65
CA ASP A 3 -9.41 -16.42 6.72
C ASP A 3 -9.18 -16.01 8.18
N LYS A 4 -8.14 -15.21 8.41
CA LYS A 4 -7.80 -14.70 9.74
C LYS A 4 -8.84 -13.65 10.14
N THR A 5 -9.24 -13.68 11.40
CA THR A 5 -10.14 -12.66 11.97
C THR A 5 -9.42 -11.31 12.06
N MET A 6 -10.19 -10.21 12.03
CA MET A 6 -9.65 -8.85 12.16
C MET A 6 -8.80 -8.66 13.42
N PHE A 7 -9.15 -9.36 14.50
CA PHE A 7 -8.40 -9.35 15.75
C PHE A 7 -7.02 -10.00 15.60
N GLU A 8 -6.94 -11.19 14.98
CA GLU A 8 -5.69 -11.90 14.74
C GLU A 8 -4.75 -11.12 13.80
N LEU A 9 -5.32 -10.45 12.80
CA LEU A 9 -4.56 -9.57 11.92
C LEU A 9 -3.99 -8.38 12.70
N ASN A 10 -4.80 -7.73 13.54
CA ASN A 10 -4.32 -6.60 14.34
C ASN A 10 -3.22 -7.02 15.32
N ASP A 11 -3.39 -8.15 16.00
CA ASP A 11 -2.37 -8.66 16.94
C ASP A 11 -1.06 -9.03 16.23
N THR A 12 -1.16 -9.63 15.03
CA THR A 12 0.01 -10.00 14.21
C THR A 12 0.83 -8.77 13.79
N TYR A 13 0.16 -7.68 13.42
CA TYR A 13 0.81 -6.52 12.80
C TYR A 13 0.95 -5.30 13.73
N LYS A 14 0.51 -5.39 15.00
CA LYS A 14 0.57 -4.27 15.97
C LYS A 14 1.97 -3.67 16.17
N ASN A 15 3.01 -4.49 16.00
CA ASN A 15 4.41 -4.10 16.19
C ASN A 15 5.17 -3.90 14.87
N CYS A 16 4.49 -3.91 13.71
CA CYS A 16 5.15 -3.71 12.44
C CYS A 16 5.80 -2.32 12.38
N PRO A 17 7.03 -2.19 11.86
CA PRO A 17 7.71 -0.90 11.81
C PRO A 17 6.89 0.15 11.07
N VAL A 18 6.69 1.28 11.73
CA VAL A 18 6.13 2.49 11.12
C VAL A 18 7.21 3.54 11.16
N ARG A 19 7.46 4.19 10.02
CA ARG A 19 8.44 5.27 9.90
C ARG A 19 7.70 6.55 9.54
N THR A 20 8.06 7.64 10.18
CA THR A 20 7.60 8.98 9.81
C THR A 20 8.81 9.78 9.36
N ALA A 21 8.71 10.42 8.21
CA ALA A 21 9.74 11.28 7.67
C ALA A 21 9.11 12.57 7.13
N GLU A 22 9.82 13.68 7.25
CA GLU A 22 9.40 14.97 6.70
C GLU A 22 10.25 15.32 5.49
N TYR A 23 9.59 15.74 4.42
CA TYR A 23 10.22 16.15 3.17
C TYR A 23 9.76 17.56 2.79
N THR A 24 10.66 18.34 2.21
CA THR A 24 10.28 19.60 1.55
C THR A 24 10.42 19.40 0.05
N ILE A 25 9.31 19.50 -0.67
CA ILE A 25 9.23 19.36 -2.13
C ILE A 25 8.58 20.64 -2.64
N ASP A 26 9.24 21.34 -3.56
CA ASP A 26 8.78 22.62 -4.13
C ASP A 26 8.36 23.65 -3.08
N GLY A 27 9.14 23.76 -1.99
CA GLY A 27 8.87 24.69 -0.88
C GLY A 27 7.73 24.28 0.04
N LYS A 28 7.03 23.17 -0.23
CA LYS A 28 5.95 22.64 0.62
C LYS A 28 6.46 21.47 1.46
N LYS A 29 6.08 21.47 2.75
CA LYS A 29 6.41 20.39 3.69
C LYS A 29 5.40 19.26 3.59
N TYR A 30 5.90 18.03 3.60
CA TYR A 30 5.13 16.79 3.55
C TYR A 30 5.59 15.87 4.69
N ALA A 31 4.66 15.46 5.55
CA ALA A 31 4.88 14.39 6.50
C ALA A 31 4.45 13.06 5.86
N VAL A 32 5.42 12.16 5.64
CA VAL A 32 5.19 10.84 5.05
C VAL A 32 5.24 9.80 6.16
N LYS A 33 4.16 9.03 6.29
CA LYS A 33 4.05 7.90 7.22
C LYS A 33 4.09 6.60 6.43
N SER A 34 5.18 5.87 6.55
CA SER A 34 5.41 4.58 5.89
C SER A 34 5.09 3.43 6.84
N HIS A 35 4.24 2.51 6.39
CA HIS A 35 3.89 1.28 7.11
C HIS A 35 4.61 0.09 6.49
N PHE A 36 5.25 -0.75 7.30
CA PHE A 36 5.83 -2.01 6.83
C PHE A 36 4.72 -3.01 6.48
N LEU A 37 4.72 -3.50 5.24
CA LEU A 37 3.69 -4.39 4.68
C LEU A 37 4.22 -5.80 4.37
N GLY A 38 5.41 -6.16 4.88
CA GLY A 38 6.10 -7.41 4.57
C GLY A 38 6.95 -7.35 3.30
N GLU A 39 7.54 -8.49 2.90
CA GLU A 39 8.21 -8.66 1.59
C GLU A 39 7.17 -8.68 0.48
N LYS A 40 6.74 -7.50 0.05
CA LYS A 40 6.01 -7.35 -1.20
C LYS A 40 6.97 -6.85 -2.26
N ILE A 41 6.99 -7.52 -3.40
CA ILE A 41 7.68 -7.03 -4.58
C ILE A 41 6.89 -5.83 -5.08
N LEU A 42 7.34 -4.62 -4.72
CA LEU A 42 6.63 -3.37 -5.01
C LEU A 42 6.32 -3.22 -6.52
N LYS A 43 7.23 -3.72 -7.36
CA LYS A 43 7.05 -3.78 -8.82
C LYS A 43 5.79 -4.56 -9.22
N ASP A 44 5.54 -5.71 -8.60
CA ASP A 44 4.41 -6.57 -8.96
C ASP A 44 3.09 -5.95 -8.49
N VAL A 45 3.10 -5.31 -7.31
CA VAL A 45 1.95 -4.57 -6.79
C VAL A 45 1.62 -3.37 -7.68
N LEU A 46 2.63 -2.58 -8.06
CA LEU A 46 2.46 -1.43 -8.96
C LEU A 46 1.96 -1.87 -10.33
N TYR A 47 2.54 -2.94 -10.88
CA TYR A 47 2.12 -3.50 -12.16
C TYR A 47 0.66 -3.95 -12.12
N HIS A 48 0.27 -4.70 -11.07
CA HIS A 48 -1.11 -5.16 -10.91
C HIS A 48 -2.11 -4.01 -10.84
N ILE A 49 -1.81 -2.98 -10.04
CA ILE A 49 -2.67 -1.78 -9.92
C ILE A 49 -2.80 -1.04 -11.26
N ALA A 50 -1.68 -0.84 -11.96
CA ALA A 50 -1.67 -0.17 -13.27
C ALA A 50 -2.48 -0.97 -14.31
N PHE A 51 -2.28 -2.29 -14.34
CA PHE A 51 -3.01 -3.19 -15.22
C PHE A 51 -4.52 -3.18 -14.93
N GLN A 52 -4.93 -3.29 -13.67
CA GLN A 52 -6.34 -3.22 -13.28
C GLN A 52 -6.98 -1.90 -13.70
N LYS A 53 -6.31 -0.77 -13.49
CA LYS A 53 -6.82 0.54 -13.93
C LYS A 53 -7.00 0.61 -15.44
N ALA A 54 -6.01 0.17 -16.22
CA ALA A 54 -6.10 0.17 -17.68
C ALA A 54 -7.24 -0.74 -18.19
N MET A 55 -7.42 -1.92 -17.57
CA MET A 55 -8.52 -2.83 -17.90
C MET A 55 -9.89 -2.22 -17.54
N ASP A 56 -10.01 -1.63 -16.35
CA ASP A 56 -11.24 -0.95 -15.93
C ASP A 56 -11.61 0.19 -16.87
N GLU A 57 -10.65 1.01 -17.30
CA GLU A 57 -10.85 2.08 -18.27
C GLU A 57 -11.29 1.54 -19.64
N THR A 58 -10.70 0.43 -20.09
CA THR A 58 -11.03 -0.17 -21.40
C THR A 58 -12.40 -0.85 -21.37
N LEU A 59 -12.74 -1.55 -20.29
CA LEU A 59 -13.96 -2.35 -20.19
C LEU A 59 -15.18 -1.54 -19.71
N LYS A 60 -15.01 -0.45 -18.96
CA LYS A 60 -16.14 0.44 -18.57
C LYS A 60 -16.54 1.40 -19.68
N THR A 61 -15.70 1.58 -20.68
CA THR A 61 -15.96 2.45 -21.84
C THR A 61 -16.55 1.66 -23.03
N ALA A 62 -16.81 0.36 -22.84
CA ALA A 62 -17.43 -0.55 -23.82
C ALA A 62 -18.94 -0.74 -23.56
#